data_AF-F9XAR1-F1
#
_entry.id   AF-F9XAR1-F1
#
_cell.length_a   1.000
_cell.length_b   1.000
_cell.length_c   1.000
_cell.angle_alpha   90.00
_cell.angle_beta   90.00
_cell.angle_gamma   90.00
#
_symmetry.space_group_name_H-M   'P 1'
#
loop_
_entity.id
_entity.type
_entity.pdbx_description
1 polymer ?
#
loop_
_entity_poly.entity_id
_entity_poly.type
_entity_poly.pdbx_seq_one_letter_code
_entity_poly.pdbx_strand_id
1 'polypeptide(L)'
;MLPPTSTPISSIFTERKRKILSQLEIPEEEYTDLSPKGSVDARIRSFVDEINALPGFVTTSSCAGRVSVFVDGSGKKVTASVNAVDPDDDFESDEDQSDRKAASATSAAGGGKGGGSWLFVSHDPVDLKALKDDGDVLELCGLSRDSKISFPSPDDSRPRFVHFRFEPMILHILTASPTHATHAHTSAMSAGFRESGIHSILPPNSTAEHTATPLVAIRTAGLAFSSIVGYLSPSDESIVPMVPPAYLSTLLRLANQRFELNAERTERFRRALLGLDVKTTVKEGDGPHGKWEDAEARKERKRREGLQRRDEVLKAREKTDDGVVDDVVSGLSDLGGVEHVER
;
A
#
# COMPACT_ATOMS: atom_id res chain seq x y z
N MET A 1 -3.71 -3.55 19.43
CA MET A 1 -4.86 -3.62 20.36
C MET A 1 -5.77 -4.72 19.86
N LEU A 2 -6.51 -5.40 20.74
CA LEU A 2 -7.54 -6.35 20.29
C LEU A 2 -8.70 -5.58 19.63
N PRO A 3 -9.40 -6.17 18.65
CA PRO A 3 -10.61 -5.57 18.12
C PRO A 3 -11.65 -5.35 19.23
N PRO A 4 -12.45 -4.27 19.20
CA PRO A 4 -13.48 -4.04 20.19
C PRO A 4 -14.52 -5.17 20.19
N THR A 5 -14.78 -5.78 21.35
CA THR A 5 -15.77 -6.87 21.50
C THR A 5 -16.93 -6.53 22.44
N SER A 6 -16.78 -5.50 23.28
CA SER A 6 -17.77 -5.11 24.30
C SER A 6 -18.75 -4.02 23.82
N THR A 7 -18.57 -3.48 22.61
CA THR A 7 -19.45 -2.43 22.08
C THR A 7 -20.71 -3.08 21.48
N PRO A 8 -21.92 -2.69 21.91
CA PRO A 8 -23.16 -3.21 21.32
C PRO A 8 -23.21 -2.90 19.82
N ILE A 9 -23.55 -3.90 19.01
CA ILE A 9 -23.71 -3.75 17.56
C ILE A 9 -25.18 -3.52 17.27
N SER A 10 -25.49 -2.43 16.56
CA SER A 10 -26.87 -2.10 16.23
C SER A 10 -27.44 -3.04 15.16
N SER A 11 -28.74 -3.29 15.22
CA SER A 11 -29.45 -4.05 14.18
C SER A 11 -29.30 -3.43 12.80
N ILE A 12 -29.20 -2.09 12.72
CA ILE A 12 -28.96 -1.34 11.48
C ILE A 12 -27.64 -1.76 10.84
N PHE A 13 -26.56 -1.82 11.62
CA PHE A 13 -25.26 -2.27 11.09
C PHE A 13 -25.31 -3.74 10.66
N THR A 14 -25.89 -4.61 11.50
CA THR A 14 -26.01 -6.05 11.19
C THR A 14 -26.75 -6.28 9.87
N GLU A 15 -27.84 -5.56 9.64
CA GLU A 15 -28.61 -5.65 8.40
C GLU A 15 -27.83 -5.13 7.18
N ARG A 16 -27.13 -4.00 7.33
CA ARG A 16 -26.24 -3.48 6.27
C ARG A 16 -25.13 -4.47 5.93
N LYS A 17 -24.47 -5.03 6.95
CA LYS A 17 -23.43 -6.04 6.78
C LYS A 17 -23.96 -7.26 6.05
N ARG A 18 -25.12 -7.79 6.45
CA ARG A 18 -25.78 -8.92 5.78
C ARG A 18 -26.03 -8.62 4.30
N LYS A 19 -26.54 -7.42 3.98
CA LYS A 19 -26.76 -6.99 2.59
C LYS A 19 -25.45 -6.92 1.79
N ILE A 20 -24.42 -6.29 2.34
CA ILE A 20 -23.10 -6.17 1.67
C ILE A 20 -22.48 -7.55 1.43
N LEU A 21 -22.50 -8.44 2.42
CA LEU A 21 -21.96 -9.80 2.26
C LEU A 21 -22.72 -10.57 1.19
N SER A 22 -24.06 -10.47 1.13
CA SER A 22 -24.84 -11.12 0.07
C SER A 22 -24.50 -10.60 -1.33
N GLN A 23 -24.06 -9.33 -1.45
CA GLN A 23 -23.59 -8.78 -2.71
C GLN A 23 -22.19 -9.29 -3.07
N LEU A 24 -21.31 -9.49 -2.08
CA LEU A 24 -19.95 -10.01 -2.27
C LEU A 24 -19.89 -11.53 -2.53
N GLU A 25 -20.96 -12.26 -2.21
CA GLU A 25 -21.11 -13.71 -2.42
C GLU A 25 -21.63 -14.09 -3.81
N ILE A 26 -21.98 -13.11 -4.65
CA ILE A 26 -22.44 -13.34 -6.02
C ILE A 26 -21.28 -13.92 -6.85
N PRO A 27 -21.49 -14.99 -7.66
CA PRO A 27 -20.46 -15.57 -8.53
C PRO A 27 -19.80 -14.51 -9.44
N GLU A 28 -18.52 -14.71 -9.77
CA GLU A 28 -17.70 -13.78 -10.59
C GLU A 28 -18.36 -13.41 -11.93
N GLU A 29 -19.25 -14.25 -12.43
CA GLU A 29 -19.98 -14.10 -13.70
C GLU A 29 -21.14 -13.08 -13.61
N GLU A 30 -21.60 -12.74 -12.41
CA GLU A 30 -22.72 -11.82 -12.15
C GLU A 30 -22.32 -10.58 -11.31
N TYR A 31 -21.07 -10.51 -10.83
CA TYR A 31 -20.57 -9.40 -10.00
C TYR A 31 -19.95 -8.28 -10.85
N THR A 32 -20.67 -7.18 -11.04
CA THR A 32 -20.13 -5.95 -11.66
C THR A 32 -19.59 -4.99 -10.60
N ASP A 33 -18.34 -5.19 -10.19
CA ASP A 33 -17.58 -4.16 -9.45
C ASP A 33 -17.27 -2.97 -10.38
N LEU A 34 -17.24 -1.75 -9.83
CA LEU A 34 -16.72 -0.56 -10.51
C LEU A 34 -15.19 -0.62 -10.69
N SER A 35 -14.53 -1.56 -10.01
CA SER A 35 -13.17 -1.98 -10.30
C SER A 35 -13.10 -2.68 -11.67
N PRO A 36 -12.13 -2.36 -12.55
CA PRO A 36 -11.98 -2.98 -13.87
C PRO A 36 -11.91 -4.53 -13.88
N LYS A 37 -11.67 -5.15 -12.71
CA LYS A 37 -11.52 -6.60 -12.53
C LYS A 37 -12.85 -7.34 -12.27
N GLY A 38 -13.91 -6.67 -11.83
CA GLY A 38 -15.21 -7.30 -11.57
C GLY A 38 -15.20 -8.38 -10.47
N SER A 39 -14.16 -8.46 -9.63
CA SER A 39 -14.04 -9.45 -8.56
C SER A 39 -13.02 -9.00 -7.49
N VAL A 40 -13.17 -9.53 -6.27
CA VAL A 40 -12.20 -9.31 -5.19
C VAL A 40 -10.86 -9.93 -5.57
N ASP A 41 -9.78 -9.15 -5.40
CA ASP A 41 -8.45 -9.59 -5.76
C ASP A 41 -7.96 -10.77 -4.90
N ALA A 42 -7.52 -11.86 -5.53
CA ALA A 42 -7.12 -13.11 -4.88
C ALA A 42 -6.09 -12.89 -3.76
N ARG A 43 -5.15 -11.95 -3.95
CA ARG A 43 -4.08 -11.67 -2.97
C ARG A 43 -4.55 -11.02 -1.67
N ILE A 44 -5.74 -10.42 -1.66
CA ILE A 44 -6.32 -9.82 -0.45
C ILE A 44 -7.59 -10.53 0.02
N ARG A 45 -8.08 -11.53 -0.73
CA ARG A 45 -9.33 -12.24 -0.44
C ARG A 45 -9.37 -12.80 0.98
N SER A 46 -8.31 -13.51 1.40
CA SER A 46 -8.22 -14.07 2.75
C SER A 46 -8.32 -12.99 3.83
N PHE A 47 -7.68 -11.85 3.63
CA PHE A 47 -7.75 -10.75 4.58
C PHE A 47 -9.12 -10.06 4.59
N VAL A 48 -9.75 -9.91 3.42
CA VAL A 48 -11.13 -9.42 3.30
C VAL A 48 -12.09 -10.34 4.06
N ASP A 49 -11.98 -11.65 3.89
CA ASP A 49 -12.81 -12.63 4.59
C ASP A 49 -12.61 -12.56 6.11
N GLU A 50 -11.36 -12.39 6.57
CA GLU A 50 -11.06 -12.20 8.00
C GLU A 50 -11.65 -10.91 8.59
N ILE A 51 -11.60 -9.79 7.85
CA ILE A 51 -12.26 -8.54 8.26
C ILE A 51 -13.78 -8.78 8.36
N ASN A 52 -14.36 -9.43 7.36
CA ASN A 52 -15.79 -9.70 7.28
C ASN A 52 -16.27 -10.69 8.34
N ALA A 53 -15.39 -11.54 8.88
CA ALA A 53 -15.69 -12.39 10.02
C ALA A 53 -15.81 -11.62 11.35
N LEU A 54 -15.22 -10.42 11.47
CA LEU A 54 -15.31 -9.62 12.70
C LEU A 54 -16.70 -9.00 12.86
N PRO A 55 -17.36 -9.13 14.03
CA PRO A 55 -18.74 -8.65 14.21
C PRO A 55 -18.96 -7.18 13.83
N GLY A 56 -18.03 -6.28 14.18
CA GLY A 56 -18.17 -4.83 13.99
C GLY A 56 -17.60 -4.25 12.70
N PHE A 57 -17.26 -5.09 11.71
CA PHE A 57 -16.61 -4.67 10.46
C PHE A 57 -17.23 -5.37 9.24
N VAL A 58 -17.26 -4.68 8.11
CA VAL A 58 -17.53 -5.25 6.79
C VAL A 58 -16.84 -4.43 5.70
N THR A 59 -16.22 -5.09 4.74
CA THR A 59 -15.59 -4.44 3.58
C THR A 59 -16.65 -4.09 2.53
N THR A 60 -16.61 -2.88 1.96
CA THR A 60 -17.51 -2.47 0.86
C THR A 60 -16.81 -2.45 -0.49
N SER A 61 -15.50 -2.22 -0.52
CA SER A 61 -14.67 -2.34 -1.72
C SER A 61 -13.24 -2.68 -1.36
N SER A 62 -12.51 -3.34 -2.27
CA SER A 62 -11.13 -3.77 -2.03
C SER A 62 -10.30 -3.85 -3.31
N CYS A 63 -9.00 -3.55 -3.20
CA CYS A 63 -8.01 -3.80 -4.23
C CYS A 63 -6.67 -4.12 -3.56
N ALA A 64 -6.00 -5.20 -3.96
CA ALA A 64 -4.71 -5.58 -3.37
C ALA A 64 -3.54 -4.71 -3.84
N GLY A 65 -3.79 -3.76 -4.76
CA GLY A 65 -2.81 -2.96 -5.46
C GLY A 65 -2.62 -3.45 -6.90
N ARG A 66 -2.26 -2.53 -7.80
CA ARG A 66 -2.12 -2.80 -9.24
C ARG A 66 -1.00 -2.00 -9.86
N VAL A 67 -0.45 -2.54 -10.94
CA VAL A 67 0.35 -1.81 -11.92
C VAL A 67 -0.48 -1.65 -13.18
N SER A 68 -0.37 -0.51 -13.84
CA SER A 68 -1.16 -0.21 -15.04
C SER A 68 -0.44 0.73 -15.99
N VAL A 69 -0.75 0.58 -17.28
CA VAL A 69 -0.46 1.55 -18.32
C VAL A 69 -1.76 2.00 -18.97
N PHE A 70 -1.98 3.30 -19.11
CA PHE A 70 -3.23 3.84 -19.68
C PHE A 70 -3.01 5.18 -20.38
N VAL A 71 -3.91 5.51 -21.31
CA VAL A 71 -3.97 6.81 -21.98
C VAL A 71 -4.93 7.72 -21.22
N ASP A 72 -4.51 8.97 -20.97
CA ASP A 72 -5.38 10.00 -20.37
C ASP A 72 -6.66 10.22 -21.18
N GLY A 73 -7.76 10.59 -20.53
CA GLY A 73 -9.00 10.93 -21.22
C GLY A 73 -8.91 12.19 -22.08
N SER A 74 -9.79 12.31 -23.08
CA SER A 74 -9.81 13.43 -24.04
C SER A 74 -10.18 14.80 -23.45
N GLY A 75 -10.34 14.90 -22.12
CA GLY A 75 -10.45 16.18 -21.42
C GLY A 75 -11.69 17.02 -21.77
N LYS A 76 -12.71 16.46 -22.44
CA LYS A 76 -14.03 17.11 -22.57
C LYS A 76 -14.71 17.11 -21.19
N LYS A 77 -14.38 18.17 -20.42
CA LYS A 77 -14.60 18.41 -18.98
C LYS A 77 -13.72 17.58 -18.05
N VAL A 78 -12.51 18.06 -17.75
CA VAL A 78 -11.76 17.65 -16.54
C VAL A 78 -11.20 18.89 -15.86
N THR A 79 -11.73 19.20 -14.68
CA THR A 79 -11.08 20.01 -13.65
C THR A 79 -9.75 19.34 -13.30
N ALA A 80 -8.66 20.11 -13.31
CA ALA A 80 -7.30 19.63 -13.13
C ALA A 80 -7.16 18.66 -11.93
N SER A 81 -7.01 17.36 -12.22
CA SER A 81 -6.73 16.31 -11.23
C SER A 81 -5.45 15.59 -11.60
N VAL A 82 -4.33 16.30 -11.49
CA VAL A 82 -2.99 15.67 -11.47
C VAL A 82 -2.54 15.31 -10.05
N ASN A 83 -3.38 15.50 -9.03
CA ASN A 83 -3.11 15.10 -7.63
C ASN A 83 -4.38 14.80 -6.81
N ALA A 84 -5.53 14.51 -7.43
CA ALA A 84 -6.73 14.17 -6.67
C ALA A 84 -6.65 12.72 -6.19
N VAL A 85 -6.31 12.57 -4.91
CA VAL A 85 -6.70 11.40 -4.13
C VAL A 85 -8.22 11.45 -4.09
N ASP A 86 -8.89 10.58 -4.85
CA ASP A 86 -10.36 10.51 -5.02
C ASP A 86 -11.07 10.88 -3.71
N PRO A 87 -11.67 12.08 -3.61
CA PRO A 87 -12.76 12.34 -2.70
C PRO A 87 -14.06 11.99 -3.44
N ASP A 88 -15.02 11.41 -2.72
CA ASP A 88 -16.42 11.25 -3.16
C ASP A 88 -16.70 10.00 -4.01
N ASP A 89 -16.81 8.87 -3.29
CA ASP A 89 -17.71 7.77 -3.64
C ASP A 89 -19.06 8.09 -2.94
N ASP A 90 -19.80 9.04 -3.51
CA ASP A 90 -21.13 9.40 -3.04
C ASP A 90 -22.10 8.27 -3.41
N PHE A 91 -22.59 7.61 -2.38
CA PHE A 91 -23.61 6.58 -2.44
C PHE A 91 -24.96 7.24 -2.75
N GLU A 92 -25.21 7.59 -4.01
CA GLU A 92 -26.55 7.98 -4.47
C GLU A 92 -27.40 6.74 -4.76
N SER A 93 -28.61 6.74 -4.20
CA SER A 93 -29.64 5.72 -4.32
C SER A 93 -30.29 5.70 -5.70
N ASP A 94 -30.43 4.49 -6.27
CA ASP A 94 -31.23 4.15 -7.44
C ASP A 94 -32.66 4.70 -7.40
N GLU A 95 -33.02 5.55 -8.35
CA GLU A 95 -34.32 5.54 -9.04
C GLU A 95 -34.09 6.02 -10.49
N ASP A 96 -34.09 5.09 -11.46
CA ASP A 96 -35.05 5.04 -12.59
C ASP A 96 -34.50 4.16 -13.74
N GLN A 97 -35.30 3.16 -14.14
CA GLN A 97 -35.03 2.28 -15.28
C GLN A 97 -35.53 2.93 -16.57
N SER A 98 -34.70 3.03 -17.61
CA SER A 98 -35.11 2.65 -18.96
C SER A 98 -33.96 2.59 -19.97
N ASP A 99 -33.96 1.48 -20.71
CA ASP A 99 -33.52 1.32 -22.09
C ASP A 99 -32.08 1.67 -22.48
N ARG A 100 -31.16 0.69 -22.43
CA ARG A 100 -30.22 0.44 -23.55
C ARG A 100 -29.94 -1.05 -23.77
N LYS A 101 -30.27 -1.47 -25.00
CA LYS A 101 -30.12 -2.80 -25.58
C LYS A 101 -28.70 -3.36 -25.51
N ALA A 102 -28.66 -4.68 -25.35
CA ALA A 102 -27.52 -5.55 -25.49
C ALA A 102 -26.73 -5.33 -26.79
N ALA A 103 -25.40 -5.28 -26.66
CA ALA A 103 -24.46 -5.63 -27.71
C ALA A 103 -23.32 -6.44 -27.07
N SER A 104 -23.26 -7.72 -27.43
CA SER A 104 -22.19 -8.65 -27.12
C SER A 104 -20.91 -8.27 -27.88
N ALA A 105 -19.78 -8.11 -27.18
CA ALA A 105 -18.43 -8.25 -27.75
C ALA A 105 -17.36 -8.29 -26.64
N THR A 106 -16.70 -9.45 -26.54
CA THR A 106 -15.29 -9.70 -26.17
C THR A 106 -14.57 -8.76 -25.18
N SER A 107 -14.16 -9.35 -24.07
CA SER A 107 -13.29 -8.87 -23.00
C SER A 107 -11.96 -8.28 -23.48
N ALA A 108 -11.92 -6.94 -23.64
CA ALA A 108 -10.76 -6.06 -23.47
C ALA A 108 -11.15 -4.59 -23.79
N ALA A 109 -12.17 -4.02 -23.13
CA ALA A 109 -12.50 -2.60 -23.30
C ALA A 109 -13.37 -2.07 -22.16
N GLY A 110 -12.83 -1.93 -20.95
CA GLY A 110 -13.42 -1.08 -19.92
C GLY A 110 -12.75 0.29 -19.96
N GLY A 111 -13.45 1.36 -20.34
CA GLY A 111 -12.88 2.71 -20.41
C GLY A 111 -12.31 3.18 -19.06
N GLY A 112 -11.14 3.82 -19.08
CA GLY A 112 -10.57 4.48 -17.90
C GLY A 112 -11.45 5.66 -17.47
N LYS A 113 -11.48 5.94 -16.15
CA LYS A 113 -12.22 7.06 -15.55
C LYS A 113 -11.88 8.36 -16.31
N GLY A 114 -12.89 9.10 -16.78
CA GLY A 114 -12.71 10.36 -17.53
C GLY A 114 -12.47 10.22 -19.05
N GLY A 115 -12.75 9.06 -19.65
CA GLY A 115 -12.64 8.84 -21.10
C GLY A 115 -11.24 8.41 -21.57
N GLY A 116 -10.41 7.91 -20.65
CA GLY A 116 -9.13 7.28 -20.95
C GLY A 116 -9.28 5.82 -21.39
N SER A 117 -8.20 5.18 -21.78
CA SER A 117 -8.18 3.75 -22.15
C SER A 117 -7.04 3.01 -21.46
N TRP A 118 -7.33 1.84 -20.90
CA TRP A 118 -6.28 0.96 -20.36
C TRP A 118 -5.55 0.28 -21.50
N LEU A 119 -4.22 0.25 -21.39
CA LEU A 119 -3.32 -0.48 -22.28
C LEU A 119 -2.81 -1.76 -21.60
N PHE A 120 -2.57 -1.68 -20.30
CA PHE A 120 -2.11 -2.77 -19.47
C PHE A 120 -2.63 -2.60 -18.05
N VAL A 121 -3.07 -3.68 -17.41
CA VAL A 121 -3.37 -3.72 -15.98
C VAL A 121 -2.95 -5.08 -15.44
N SER A 122 -2.20 -5.09 -14.35
CA SER A 122 -1.92 -6.30 -13.59
C SER A 122 -2.13 -6.07 -12.11
N HIS A 123 -2.81 -7.03 -11.50
CA HIS A 123 -2.98 -7.16 -10.06
C HIS A 123 -1.93 -8.07 -9.43
N ASP A 124 -0.89 -8.45 -10.16
CA ASP A 124 0.20 -9.31 -9.71
C ASP A 124 1.55 -8.76 -10.18
N PRO A 125 2.66 -9.13 -9.51
CA PRO A 125 3.99 -8.81 -10.00
C PRO A 125 4.18 -9.37 -11.40
N VAL A 126 4.82 -8.59 -12.27
CA VAL A 126 5.07 -8.99 -13.66
C VAL A 126 6.24 -9.97 -13.68
N ASP A 127 6.08 -11.12 -14.34
CA ASP A 127 7.20 -12.05 -14.56
C ASP A 127 8.16 -11.49 -15.61
N LEU A 128 9.18 -10.78 -15.15
CA LEU A 128 10.19 -10.17 -16.01
C LEU A 128 11.05 -11.20 -16.75
N LYS A 129 11.07 -12.48 -16.32
CA LYS A 129 11.82 -13.53 -17.01
C LYS A 129 11.11 -14.02 -18.26
N ALA A 130 9.80 -13.79 -18.36
CA ALA A 130 9.01 -14.10 -19.54
C ALA A 130 9.26 -13.11 -20.70
N LEU A 131 9.79 -11.92 -20.40
CA LEU A 131 10.13 -10.89 -21.38
C LEU A 131 11.52 -11.16 -21.95
N LYS A 132 11.61 -11.51 -23.23
CA LYS A 132 12.84 -11.99 -23.88
C LYS A 132 13.69 -10.85 -24.43
N ASP A 133 13.04 -9.79 -24.88
CA ASP A 133 13.67 -8.64 -25.50
C ASP A 133 12.93 -7.33 -25.19
N ASP A 134 13.51 -6.22 -25.67
CA ASP A 134 12.96 -4.86 -25.51
C ASP A 134 11.57 -4.70 -26.18
N GLY A 135 11.28 -5.49 -27.21
CA GLY A 135 9.98 -5.48 -27.88
C GLY A 135 8.88 -6.06 -27.01
N ASP A 136 9.15 -7.14 -26.28
CA ASP A 136 8.19 -7.74 -25.32
C ASP A 136 7.82 -6.75 -24.21
N VAL A 137 8.78 -5.92 -23.77
CA VAL A 137 8.55 -4.87 -22.76
C VAL A 137 7.62 -3.78 -23.31
N LEU A 138 7.84 -3.34 -24.54
CA LEU A 138 6.98 -2.35 -25.20
C LEU A 138 5.56 -2.90 -25.38
N GLU A 139 5.46 -4.11 -25.91
CA GLU A 139 4.19 -4.78 -26.20
C GLU A 139 3.37 -5.01 -24.94
N LEU A 140 4.01 -5.45 -23.83
CA LEU A 140 3.35 -5.61 -22.53
C LEU A 140 2.74 -4.29 -22.05
N CYS A 141 3.42 -3.16 -22.27
CA CYS A 141 2.92 -1.84 -21.90
C CYS A 141 1.90 -1.26 -22.90
N GLY A 142 1.57 -1.99 -23.98
CA GLY A 142 0.67 -1.55 -25.04
C GLY A 142 1.31 -0.54 -26.02
N LEU A 143 2.63 -0.59 -26.18
CA LEU A 143 3.37 0.20 -27.17
C LEU A 143 3.83 -0.72 -28.32
N SER A 144 3.92 -0.17 -29.53
CA SER A 144 4.40 -0.95 -30.69
C SER A 144 5.90 -1.21 -30.62
N ARG A 145 6.30 -2.43 -31.01
CA ARG A 145 7.70 -2.91 -31.03
C ARG A 145 8.59 -2.08 -31.97
N ASP A 146 8.01 -1.53 -33.04
CA ASP A 146 8.70 -0.75 -34.06
C ASP A 146 8.67 0.76 -33.79
N SER A 147 8.03 1.19 -32.69
CA SER A 147 7.87 2.60 -32.40
C SER A 147 9.20 3.28 -32.06
N LYS A 148 9.48 4.38 -32.75
CA LYS A 148 10.61 5.26 -32.43
C LYS A 148 10.21 6.22 -31.32
N ILE A 149 11.17 6.49 -30.42
CA ILE A 149 10.99 7.50 -29.38
C ILE A 149 10.80 8.87 -30.03
N SER A 150 9.77 9.58 -29.62
CA SER A 150 9.45 10.93 -30.07
C SER A 150 8.79 11.72 -28.94
N PHE A 151 8.54 13.00 -29.18
CA PHE A 151 7.89 13.92 -28.26
C PHE A 151 6.77 14.69 -28.97
N PRO A 152 5.69 15.09 -28.27
CA PRO A 152 4.65 15.94 -28.84
C PRO A 152 5.20 17.23 -29.43
N SER A 153 4.57 17.75 -30.48
CA SER A 153 4.92 19.06 -31.03
C SER A 153 4.51 20.17 -30.06
N PRO A 154 5.28 21.28 -29.95
CA PRO A 154 4.84 22.45 -29.19
C PRO A 154 3.51 23.04 -29.66
N ASP A 155 3.15 22.81 -30.93
CA ASP A 155 1.91 23.28 -31.55
C ASP A 155 0.69 22.40 -31.20
N ASP A 156 0.92 21.21 -30.62
CA ASP A 156 -0.14 20.32 -30.19
C ASP A 156 -0.79 20.89 -28.94
N SER A 157 -1.92 21.56 -29.13
CA SER A 157 -2.56 22.34 -28.05
C SER A 157 -2.91 21.53 -26.79
N ARG A 158 -3.10 20.19 -26.90
CA ARG A 158 -3.35 19.25 -25.78
C ARG A 158 -2.98 17.79 -26.14
N PRO A 159 -1.71 17.37 -26.04
CA PRO A 159 -1.36 15.96 -26.20
C PRO A 159 -1.99 15.12 -25.09
N ARG A 160 -2.49 13.93 -25.43
CA ARG A 160 -2.91 12.92 -24.45
C ARG A 160 -1.71 12.06 -24.11
N PHE A 161 -1.43 11.88 -22.83
CA PHE A 161 -0.27 11.11 -22.38
C PHE A 161 -0.62 9.67 -22.04
N VAL A 162 0.38 8.82 -22.18
CA VAL A 162 0.38 7.45 -21.68
C VAL A 162 1.11 7.44 -20.34
N HIS A 163 0.43 6.96 -19.31
CA HIS A 163 0.95 6.88 -17.96
C HIS A 163 1.22 5.44 -17.58
N PHE A 164 2.39 5.20 -17.00
CA PHE A 164 2.68 4.01 -16.22
C PHE A 164 2.46 4.35 -14.74
N ARG A 165 1.65 3.56 -14.03
CA ARG A 165 1.29 3.83 -12.64
C ARG A 165 1.30 2.56 -11.80
N PHE A 166 1.80 2.68 -10.58
CA PHE A 166 1.57 1.71 -9.51
C PHE A 166 0.66 2.32 -8.45
N GLU A 167 -0.36 1.59 -8.05
CA GLU A 167 -1.29 1.97 -7.00
C GLU A 167 -1.29 0.87 -5.92
N PRO A 168 -1.05 1.21 -4.64
CA PRO A 168 -1.01 0.24 -3.56
C PRO A 168 -2.43 -0.21 -3.16
N MET A 169 -2.48 -1.08 -2.16
CA MET A 169 -3.73 -1.60 -1.60
C MET A 169 -4.65 -0.47 -1.11
N ILE A 170 -5.95 -0.63 -1.38
CA ILE A 170 -7.02 0.20 -0.85
C ILE A 170 -8.17 -0.68 -0.34
N LEU A 171 -8.74 -0.30 0.81
CA LEU A 171 -9.93 -0.93 1.39
C LEU A 171 -10.90 0.15 1.86
N HIS A 172 -12.19 -0.11 1.69
CA HIS A 172 -13.24 0.61 2.40
C HIS A 172 -13.91 -0.34 3.40
N ILE A 173 -13.90 0.05 4.68
CA ILE A 173 -14.40 -0.77 5.79
C ILE A 173 -15.53 -0.01 6.48
N LEU A 174 -16.77 -0.48 6.33
CA LEU A 174 -17.88 0.01 7.12
C LEU A 174 -17.78 -0.60 8.53
N THR A 175 -17.94 0.25 9.54
CA THR A 175 -17.77 -0.14 10.94
C THR A 175 -19.02 0.11 11.78
N ALA A 176 -19.22 -0.70 12.81
CA ALA A 176 -20.44 -0.68 13.61
C ALA A 176 -20.55 0.51 14.57
N SER A 177 -19.44 1.21 14.84
CA SER A 177 -19.40 2.34 15.76
C SER A 177 -18.13 3.18 15.56
N PRO A 178 -18.07 4.39 16.16
CA PRO A 178 -16.83 5.17 16.21
C PRO A 178 -15.65 4.42 16.85
N THR A 179 -15.89 3.55 17.85
CA THR A 179 -14.82 2.77 18.49
C THR A 179 -14.19 1.76 17.54
N HIS A 180 -15.01 1.07 16.73
CA HIS A 180 -14.52 0.19 15.67
C HIS A 180 -13.78 0.98 14.57
N ALA A 181 -14.31 2.15 14.19
CA ALA A 181 -13.69 3.02 13.21
C ALA A 181 -12.29 3.49 13.65
N THR A 182 -12.16 3.97 14.89
CA THR A 182 -10.87 4.36 15.47
C THR A 182 -9.90 3.19 15.51
N HIS A 183 -10.34 1.99 15.91
CA HIS A 183 -9.49 0.80 15.92
C HIS A 183 -8.92 0.48 14.52
N ALA A 184 -9.76 0.46 13.49
CA ALA A 184 -9.31 0.23 12.12
C ALA A 184 -8.35 1.33 11.64
N HIS A 185 -8.71 2.60 11.86
CA HIS A 185 -7.90 3.74 11.45
C HIS A 185 -6.52 3.75 12.14
N THR A 186 -6.46 3.57 13.46
CA THR A 186 -5.19 3.54 14.20
C THR A 186 -4.33 2.34 13.81
N SER A 187 -4.94 1.17 13.54
CA SER A 187 -4.24 -0.01 13.01
C SER A 187 -3.63 0.27 11.63
N ALA A 188 -4.35 0.99 10.77
CA ALA A 188 -3.86 1.38 9.45
C ALA A 188 -2.73 2.42 9.54
N MET A 189 -2.87 3.44 10.39
CA MET A 189 -1.83 4.44 10.65
C MET A 189 -0.51 3.81 11.10
N SER A 190 -0.57 2.88 12.06
CA SER A 190 0.62 2.22 12.59
C SER A 190 1.28 1.29 11.57
N ALA A 191 0.50 0.71 10.65
CA ALA A 191 1.02 -0.05 9.52
C ALA A 191 1.60 0.85 8.40
N GLY A 192 1.31 2.15 8.40
CA GLY A 192 1.87 3.12 7.45
C GLY A 192 0.92 3.55 6.33
N PHE A 193 -0.38 3.26 6.46
CA PHE A 193 -1.41 3.76 5.54
C PHE A 193 -1.81 5.20 5.87
N ARG A 194 -0.87 6.14 5.80
CA ARG A 194 -0.97 7.51 6.36
C ARG A 194 -2.11 8.36 5.82
N GLU A 195 -2.60 8.04 4.63
CA GLU A 195 -3.68 8.76 3.96
C GLU A 195 -5.07 8.21 4.34
N SER A 196 -5.15 7.23 5.24
CA SER A 196 -6.43 6.65 5.69
C SER A 196 -7.28 7.67 6.46
N GLY A 197 -8.60 7.55 6.36
CA GLY A 197 -9.54 8.50 6.97
C GLY A 197 -10.88 7.85 7.34
N ILE A 198 -11.61 8.49 8.24
CA ILE A 198 -12.96 8.09 8.66
C ILE A 198 -13.96 9.05 8.01
N HIS A 199 -14.89 8.50 7.24
CA HIS A 199 -15.96 9.20 6.52
C HIS A 199 -17.33 8.78 7.05
N SER A 200 -18.38 9.56 6.73
CA SER A 200 -19.78 9.25 7.03
C SER A 200 -20.05 8.94 8.52
N ILE A 201 -19.73 9.88 9.41
CA ILE A 201 -19.92 9.73 10.86
C ILE A 201 -21.41 9.86 11.26
N LEU A 202 -22.25 10.48 10.42
CA LEU A 202 -23.68 10.66 10.67
C LEU A 202 -24.50 10.31 9.42
N PRO A 203 -25.64 9.60 9.54
CA PRO A 203 -26.57 9.44 8.43
C PRO A 203 -27.09 10.80 7.94
N PRO A 204 -27.30 11.01 6.62
CA PRO A 204 -27.75 12.30 6.06
C PRO A 204 -29.04 12.88 6.65
N ASN A 205 -29.83 12.08 7.37
CA ASN A 205 -31.13 12.47 7.95
C ASN A 205 -31.33 12.03 9.42
N SER A 206 -30.27 11.85 10.23
CA SER A 206 -30.46 11.34 11.59
C SER A 206 -31.00 12.39 12.57
N THR A 207 -32.24 12.21 13.00
CA THR A 207 -32.66 12.58 14.36
C THR A 207 -31.83 11.76 15.37
N ALA A 208 -31.67 12.29 16.58
CA ALA A 208 -30.65 11.92 17.58
C ALA A 208 -30.60 10.45 18.09
N GLU A 209 -31.33 9.51 17.47
CA GLU A 209 -31.45 8.12 17.90
C GLU A 209 -30.69 7.10 17.03
N HIS A 210 -30.08 7.51 15.91
CA HIS A 210 -29.35 6.57 15.05
C HIS A 210 -27.88 6.38 15.45
N THR A 211 -27.50 5.13 15.69
CA THR A 211 -26.10 4.73 15.90
C THR A 211 -25.27 4.97 14.63
N ALA A 212 -24.23 5.79 14.72
CA ALA A 212 -23.28 6.04 13.64
C ALA A 212 -22.64 4.74 13.13
N THR A 213 -22.55 4.59 11.80
CA THR A 213 -21.81 3.49 11.14
C THR A 213 -20.71 4.07 10.24
N PRO A 214 -19.56 4.47 10.79
CA PRO A 214 -18.54 5.17 10.02
C PRO A 214 -17.90 4.28 8.96
N LEU A 215 -17.57 4.86 7.81
CA LEU A 215 -16.79 4.23 6.75
C LEU A 215 -15.32 4.61 6.91
N VAL A 216 -14.44 3.63 7.02
CA VAL A 216 -12.99 3.87 7.09
C VAL A 216 -12.35 3.55 5.75
N ALA A 217 -11.73 4.55 5.12
CA ALA A 217 -10.92 4.37 3.93
C ALA A 217 -9.47 4.08 4.34
N ILE A 218 -8.98 2.90 4.00
CA ILE A 218 -7.60 2.47 4.23
C ILE A 218 -6.83 2.66 2.93
N ARG A 219 -5.91 3.62 2.91
CA ARG A 219 -5.18 3.97 1.68
C ARG A 219 -3.78 4.48 1.98
N THR A 220 -2.89 4.38 0.98
CA THR A 220 -1.59 5.04 1.07
C THR A 220 -1.10 5.63 -0.24
N ALA A 221 -0.47 6.80 -0.18
CA ALA A 221 0.26 7.39 -1.30
C ALA A 221 1.76 7.03 -1.26
N GLY A 222 2.30 6.61 -0.10
CA GLY A 222 3.74 6.40 0.10
C GLY A 222 4.36 5.25 -0.70
N LEU A 223 3.56 4.42 -1.38
CA LEU A 223 4.02 3.38 -2.30
C LEU A 223 3.59 3.63 -3.75
N ALA A 224 2.70 4.59 -3.98
CA ALA A 224 2.23 4.92 -5.31
C ALA A 224 3.34 5.63 -6.10
N PHE A 225 3.40 5.39 -7.40
CA PHE A 225 4.20 6.21 -8.32
C PHE A 225 3.54 6.24 -9.69
N SER A 226 3.83 7.30 -10.45
CA SER A 226 3.36 7.48 -11.82
C SER A 226 4.48 8.08 -12.66
N SER A 227 4.54 7.70 -13.94
CA SER A 227 5.45 8.29 -14.91
C SER A 227 4.79 8.37 -16.29
N ILE A 228 5.08 9.43 -17.04
CA ILE A 228 4.68 9.57 -18.44
C ILE A 228 5.67 8.76 -19.28
N VAL A 229 5.15 7.84 -20.09
CA VAL A 229 5.95 6.91 -20.89
C VAL A 229 5.72 7.06 -22.40
N GLY A 230 4.68 7.78 -22.79
CA GLY A 230 4.32 7.99 -24.19
C GLY A 230 3.25 9.04 -24.35
N TYR A 231 2.83 9.25 -25.59
CA TYR A 231 1.70 10.10 -25.93
C TYR A 231 0.91 9.52 -27.09
N LEU A 232 -0.32 9.97 -27.25
CA LEU A 232 -1.16 9.67 -28.39
C LEU A 232 -0.88 10.70 -29.50
N SER A 233 -0.46 10.22 -30.66
CA SER A 233 -0.21 11.03 -31.85
C SER A 233 -1.50 11.71 -32.33
N PRO A 234 -1.53 13.05 -32.50
CA PRO A 234 -2.73 13.74 -32.96
C PRO A 234 -3.14 13.43 -34.40
N SER A 235 -2.20 12.93 -35.23
CA SER A 235 -2.44 12.70 -36.65
C SER A 235 -3.18 11.38 -36.93
N ASP A 236 -2.87 10.34 -36.16
CA ASP A 236 -3.32 8.97 -36.43
C ASP A 236 -3.75 8.19 -35.17
N GLU A 237 -3.80 8.86 -34.01
CA GLU A 237 -4.07 8.25 -32.70
C GLU A 237 -3.14 7.07 -32.34
N SER A 238 -1.97 6.97 -32.98
CA SER A 238 -0.98 5.97 -32.65
C SER A 238 -0.31 6.28 -31.31
N ILE A 239 0.08 5.24 -30.56
CA ILE A 239 0.80 5.40 -29.30
C ILE A 239 2.29 5.51 -29.60
N VAL A 240 2.87 6.64 -29.22
CA VAL A 240 4.28 6.96 -29.48
C VAL A 240 5.04 6.99 -28.15
N PRO A 241 6.09 6.16 -27.99
CA PRO A 241 6.93 6.16 -26.79
C PRO A 241 7.70 7.47 -26.65
N MET A 242 7.84 7.92 -25.41
CA MET A 242 8.71 9.04 -25.02
C MET A 242 9.97 8.57 -24.28
N VAL A 243 10.06 7.27 -23.99
CA VAL A 243 11.11 6.66 -23.17
C VAL A 243 11.62 5.38 -23.82
N PRO A 244 12.90 5.00 -23.60
CA PRO A 244 13.44 3.75 -24.12
C PRO A 244 12.89 2.52 -23.37
N PRO A 245 12.92 1.32 -23.99
CA PRO A 245 12.46 0.07 -23.34
C PRO A 245 13.16 -0.24 -22.01
N ALA A 246 14.45 0.13 -21.88
CA ALA A 246 15.21 -0.01 -20.64
C ALA A 246 14.59 0.81 -19.47
N TYR A 247 13.97 1.95 -19.76
CA TYR A 247 13.26 2.76 -18.75
C TYR A 247 11.97 2.05 -18.29
N LEU A 248 11.17 1.53 -19.23
CA LEU A 248 9.98 0.74 -18.91
C LEU A 248 10.32 -0.50 -18.08
N SER A 249 11.40 -1.21 -18.44
CA SER A 249 11.94 -2.33 -17.66
C SER A 249 12.27 -1.92 -16.22
N THR A 250 12.79 -0.71 -16.03
CA THR A 250 13.10 -0.16 -14.69
C THR A 250 11.80 0.12 -13.91
N LEU A 251 10.79 0.70 -14.56
CA LEU A 251 9.48 0.94 -13.93
C LEU A 251 8.79 -0.37 -13.53
N LEU A 252 8.84 -1.40 -14.38
CA LEU A 252 8.30 -2.73 -14.07
C LEU A 252 9.00 -3.37 -12.86
N ARG A 253 10.34 -3.28 -12.78
CA ARG A 253 11.10 -3.73 -11.59
C ARG A 253 10.69 -2.95 -10.35
N LEU A 254 10.52 -1.64 -10.46
CA LEU A 254 10.07 -0.80 -9.34
C LEU A 254 8.64 -1.19 -8.92
N ALA A 255 7.73 -1.44 -9.85
CA ALA A 255 6.38 -1.91 -9.55
C ALA A 255 6.38 -3.25 -8.80
N ASN A 256 7.24 -4.20 -9.21
CA ASN A 256 7.41 -5.47 -8.49
C ASN A 256 7.91 -5.26 -7.06
N GLN A 257 8.90 -4.39 -6.85
CA GLN A 257 9.33 -4.01 -5.49
C GLN A 257 8.20 -3.35 -4.68
N ARG A 258 7.35 -2.55 -5.33
CA ARG A 258 6.19 -1.95 -4.65
C ARG A 258 5.14 -2.99 -4.28
N PHE A 259 4.95 -4.05 -5.06
CA PHE A 259 4.08 -5.16 -4.66
C PHE A 259 4.58 -5.85 -3.38
N GLU A 260 5.88 -6.10 -3.27
CA GLU A 260 6.49 -6.70 -2.07
C GLU A 260 6.27 -5.82 -0.83
N LEU A 261 6.65 -4.54 -0.92
CA LEU A 261 6.47 -3.57 0.18
C LEU A 261 4.98 -3.37 0.54
N ASN A 262 4.09 -3.43 -0.46
CA ASN A 262 2.65 -3.33 -0.25
C ASN A 262 2.10 -4.57 0.48
N ALA A 263 2.61 -5.77 0.16
CA ALA A 263 2.26 -7.00 0.87
C ALA A 263 2.72 -6.96 2.34
N GLU A 264 3.96 -6.52 2.60
CA GLU A 264 4.47 -6.33 3.97
C GLU A 264 3.63 -5.33 4.77
N ARG A 265 3.23 -4.23 4.13
CA ARG A 265 2.39 -3.20 4.74
C ARG A 265 0.99 -3.73 5.04
N THR A 266 0.42 -4.49 4.11
CA THR A 266 -0.88 -5.15 4.25
C THR A 266 -0.86 -6.14 5.41
N GLU A 267 0.19 -6.97 5.52
CA GLU A 267 0.33 -7.91 6.63
C GLU A 267 0.47 -7.19 7.98
N ARG A 268 1.26 -6.11 8.06
CA ARG A 268 1.33 -5.31 9.30
C ARG A 268 -0.02 -4.75 9.70
N PHE A 269 -0.81 -4.26 8.74
CA PHE A 269 -2.17 -3.79 9.00
C PHE A 269 -3.07 -4.92 9.48
N ARG A 270 -3.03 -6.07 8.80
CA ARG A 270 -3.78 -7.28 9.17
C ARG A 270 -3.50 -7.68 10.62
N ARG A 271 -2.23 -7.78 11.01
CA ARG A 271 -1.83 -8.14 12.38
C ARG A 271 -2.30 -7.12 13.42
N ALA A 272 -2.19 -5.83 13.11
CA ALA A 272 -2.63 -4.77 14.01
C ALA A 272 -4.16 -4.77 14.19
N LEU A 273 -4.91 -4.91 13.10
CA LEU A 273 -6.38 -4.91 13.08
C LEU A 273 -6.95 -6.12 13.83
N LEU A 274 -6.36 -7.30 13.61
CA LEU A 274 -6.80 -8.55 14.24
C LEU A 274 -6.20 -8.75 15.65
N GLY A 275 -5.31 -7.86 16.08
CA GLY A 275 -4.67 -7.95 17.39
C GLY A 275 -3.67 -9.10 17.53
N LEU A 276 -3.11 -9.62 16.43
CA LEU A 276 -2.18 -10.76 16.41
C LEU A 276 -0.80 -10.43 17.01
N ASP A 277 -0.49 -9.15 17.18
CA ASP A 277 0.75 -8.67 17.82
C ASP A 277 0.63 -8.52 19.34
N VAL A 278 -0.55 -8.74 19.91
CA VAL A 278 -0.73 -8.76 21.36
C VAL A 278 -0.10 -10.06 21.88
N LYS A 279 1.22 -10.04 22.13
CA LYS A 279 1.80 -10.96 23.10
C LYS A 279 0.95 -10.84 24.36
N THR A 280 0.50 -11.98 24.88
CA THR A 280 -0.05 -12.17 26.21
C THR A 280 0.97 -11.71 27.25
N THR A 281 1.19 -10.41 27.36
CA THR A 281 1.74 -9.81 28.57
C THR A 281 0.57 -9.63 29.52
N VAL A 282 0.04 -10.75 30.01
CA VAL A 282 -0.29 -10.76 31.43
C VAL A 282 1.07 -10.65 32.09
N LYS A 283 1.54 -9.41 32.31
CA LYS A 283 2.55 -9.21 33.35
C LYS A 283 1.83 -9.63 34.62
N GLU A 284 2.28 -10.72 35.24
CA GLU A 284 1.91 -11.01 36.63
C GLU A 284 2.19 -9.74 37.44
N GLY A 285 1.15 -8.99 37.78
CA GLY A 285 1.30 -7.68 38.43
C GLY A 285 0.13 -6.72 38.28
N ASP A 286 -0.56 -6.67 37.15
CA ASP A 286 -1.63 -5.66 36.91
C ASP A 286 -3.02 -6.08 37.42
N GLY A 287 -3.05 -6.85 38.51
CA GLY A 287 -4.23 -6.93 39.37
C GLY A 287 -4.30 -5.69 40.28
N PRO A 288 -5.48 -5.35 40.84
CA PRO A 288 -5.66 -4.18 41.72
C PRO A 288 -4.86 -4.22 43.05
N HIS A 289 -3.96 -5.20 43.22
CA HIS A 289 -3.05 -5.36 44.36
C HIS A 289 -1.57 -5.51 43.98
N GLY A 290 -1.17 -5.16 42.76
CA GLY A 290 0.25 -5.11 42.37
C GLY A 290 1.01 -4.02 43.12
N LYS A 291 1.86 -4.41 44.08
CA LYS A 291 2.73 -3.49 44.83
C LYS A 291 3.59 -2.68 43.87
N TRP A 292 3.31 -1.37 43.77
CA TRP A 292 4.19 -0.41 43.13
C TRP A 292 5.57 -0.47 43.78
N GLU A 293 6.63 -0.64 42.98
CA GLU A 293 8.00 -0.40 43.48
C GLU A 293 8.14 1.11 43.75
N ASP A 294 8.56 1.46 44.96
CA ASP A 294 8.82 2.84 45.34
C ASP A 294 9.85 3.47 44.40
N ALA A 295 9.68 4.76 44.11
CA ALA A 295 10.51 5.47 43.14
C ALA A 295 12.01 5.44 43.48
N GLU A 296 12.35 5.36 44.78
CA GLU A 296 13.72 5.20 45.24
C GLU A 296 14.28 3.80 44.95
N ALA A 297 13.50 2.73 45.18
CA ALA A 297 13.90 1.36 44.85
C ALA A 297 14.16 1.19 43.34
N ARG A 298 13.34 1.85 42.51
CA ARG A 298 13.54 1.90 41.05
C ARG A 298 14.83 2.61 40.65
N LYS A 299 15.16 3.72 41.33
CA LYS A 299 16.36 4.51 41.06
C LYS A 299 17.63 3.78 41.49
N GLU A 300 17.59 3.10 42.64
CA GLU A 300 18.70 2.32 43.17
C GLU A 300 18.98 1.08 42.30
N ARG A 301 17.93 0.39 41.86
CA ARG A 301 18.06 -0.72 40.91
C ARG A 301 18.73 -0.30 39.61
N LYS A 302 18.27 0.79 38.99
CA LYS A 302 18.88 1.33 37.76
C LYS A 302 20.33 1.77 37.95
N ARG A 303 20.67 2.33 39.12
CA ARG A 303 22.04 2.72 39.44
C ARG A 303 22.95 1.49 39.56
N ARG A 304 22.47 0.43 40.21
CA ARG A 304 23.20 -0.84 40.38
C ARG A 304 23.40 -1.57 39.06
N GLU A 305 22.35 -1.68 38.24
CA GLU A 305 22.43 -2.25 36.89
C GLU A 305 23.39 -1.46 35.99
N GLY A 306 23.39 -0.12 36.10
CA GLY A 306 24.32 0.75 35.37
C GLY A 306 25.78 0.60 35.79
N LEU A 307 26.03 0.42 37.10
CA LEU A 307 27.38 0.20 37.62
C LEU A 307 27.95 -1.15 37.16
N GLN A 308 27.13 -2.21 37.22
CA GLN A 308 27.50 -3.55 36.76
C GLN A 308 27.86 -3.57 35.27
N ARG A 309 27.03 -2.90 34.44
CA ARG A 309 27.30 -2.78 33.01
C ARG A 309 28.60 -2.00 32.71
N ARG A 310 28.94 -1.01 33.54
CA ARG A 310 30.20 -0.27 33.42
C ARG A 310 31.40 -1.15 33.76
N ASP A 311 31.32 -1.91 34.85
CA ASP A 311 32.41 -2.78 35.30
C ASP A 311 32.64 -3.96 34.32
N GLU A 312 31.57 -4.49 33.71
CA GLU A 312 31.68 -5.49 32.62
C GLU A 312 32.41 -4.94 31.39
N VAL A 313 32.11 -3.71 30.98
CA VAL A 313 32.78 -3.04 29.86
C VAL A 313 34.26 -2.77 30.15
N LEU A 314 34.60 -2.41 31.40
CA LEU A 314 35.98 -2.19 31.81
C LEU A 314 36.79 -3.51 31.81
N LYS A 315 36.23 -4.59 32.38
CA LYS A 315 36.85 -5.92 32.33
C LYS A 315 37.02 -6.46 30.91
N ALA A 316 36.11 -6.13 30.00
CA ALA A 316 36.22 -6.50 28.60
C ALA A 316 37.36 -5.74 27.89
N ARG A 317 37.62 -4.48 28.25
CA ARG A 317 38.74 -3.68 27.72
C ARG A 317 40.10 -4.12 28.24
N GLU A 318 40.21 -4.53 29.51
CA GLU A 318 41.46 -5.04 30.08
C GLU A 318 41.87 -6.38 29.42
N LYS A 319 40.90 -7.27 29.15
CA LYS A 319 41.16 -8.53 28.42
C LYS A 319 41.65 -8.37 26.99
N THR A 320 41.37 -7.24 26.35
CA THR A 320 41.85 -6.95 24.98
C THR A 320 43.26 -6.36 24.95
N ASP A 321 43.76 -5.82 26.07
CA ASP A 321 45.08 -5.17 26.13
C ASP A 321 46.20 -6.16 26.52
N ASP A 322 45.89 -7.19 27.30
CA ASP A 322 46.84 -8.26 27.70
C ASP A 322 47.15 -9.28 26.58
N GLY A 323 46.54 -9.15 25.40
CA GLY A 323 46.66 -10.11 24.29
C GLY A 323 47.69 -9.76 23.20
N VAL A 324 48.43 -8.66 23.34
CA VAL A 324 49.35 -8.16 22.30
C VAL A 324 50.76 -7.94 22.88
N VAL A 325 51.41 -9.01 23.36
CA VAL A 325 52.87 -9.06 23.58
C VAL A 325 53.34 -10.52 23.52
N ASP A 326 53.62 -11.00 22.31
CA ASP A 326 54.70 -11.95 22.00
C ASP A 326 54.57 -12.40 20.54
N ASP A 327 55.13 -11.63 19.59
CA ASP A 327 55.75 -12.20 18.38
C ASP A 327 56.54 -11.18 17.52
N VAL A 328 57.55 -10.47 18.06
CA VAL A 328 58.55 -9.80 17.20
C VAL A 328 59.91 -9.67 17.90
N VAL A 329 60.66 -10.76 18.05
CA VAL A 329 62.13 -10.69 18.16
C VAL A 329 62.78 -11.89 17.47
N SER A 330 62.97 -11.82 16.15
CA SER A 330 64.19 -12.34 15.51
C SER A 330 64.34 -11.77 14.11
N GLY A 331 65.43 -11.04 13.84
CA GLY A 331 65.80 -10.61 12.50
C GLY A 331 66.20 -9.13 12.36
N LEU A 332 67.14 -8.64 13.17
CA LEU A 332 67.93 -7.46 12.81
C LEU A 332 69.40 -7.69 13.13
N SER A 333 70.17 -8.01 12.08
CA SER A 333 71.60 -7.78 12.01
C SER A 333 72.05 -7.91 10.56
N ASP A 334 72.08 -6.81 9.82
CA ASP A 334 73.31 -6.43 9.10
C ASP A 334 73.19 -5.02 8.48
N LEU A 335 74.10 -4.15 8.94
CA LEU A 335 74.91 -3.15 8.21
C LEU A 335 74.17 -2.28 7.17
N GLY A 336 74.02 -0.96 7.34
CA GLY A 336 75.09 0.02 7.59
C GLY A 336 75.27 0.87 6.32
N GLY A 337 75.25 2.21 6.46
CA GLY A 337 75.60 3.10 5.34
C GLY A 337 74.80 4.40 5.29
N VAL A 338 75.40 5.45 5.86
CA VAL A 338 75.06 6.86 5.67
C VAL A 338 75.44 7.29 4.26
N GLU A 339 74.60 8.05 3.54
CA GLU A 339 75.04 9.27 2.84
C GLU A 339 73.89 10.12 2.29
N HIS A 340 74.09 11.43 2.41
CA HIS A 340 73.39 12.55 1.77
C HIS A 340 73.21 12.38 0.26
N VAL A 341 72.19 13.02 -0.34
CA VAL A 341 72.36 14.05 -1.40
C VAL A 341 71.09 14.91 -1.50
N GLU A 342 71.32 16.20 -1.73
CA GLU A 342 70.43 17.34 -1.90
C GLU A 342 69.46 17.32 -3.10
N ARG A 343 68.45 18.20 -2.95
CA ARG A 343 67.62 18.95 -3.91
C ARG A 343 66.38 18.30 -4.52
#